data_AF-A0A972I111-F1
#
_entry.id   AF-A0A972I111-F1
#
_cell.length_a   1.000
_cell.length_b   1.000
_cell.length_c   1.000
_cell.angle_alpha   90.00
_cell.angle_beta   90.00
_cell.angle_gamma   90.00
#
_symmetry.space_group_name_H-M   'P 1'
#
loop_
_entity.id
_entity.type
_entity.pdbx_description
1 polymer ?
#
loop_
_entity_poly.entity_id
_entity_poly.type
_entity_poly.pdbx_seq_one_letter_code
_entity_poly.pdbx_strand_id
1 'polypeptide(L)' 'MKKERFNRRKLYEVLTPEEKVLYEKVLNDIAKNEEFYATSTAEEITAHLVDECGFDKEAIYKLFKKITRIYGE' A
#
# COMPACT_ATOMS: atom_id res chain seq x y z
N MET A 1 -14.83 -18.12 8.94
CA MET A 1 -13.46 -17.59 8.80
C MET A 1 -13.31 -16.43 9.77
N LYS A 2 -12.39 -16.49 10.75
CA LYS A 2 -12.06 -15.31 11.55
C LYS A 2 -11.39 -14.31 10.60
N LYS A 3 -11.97 -13.12 10.42
CA LYS A 3 -11.26 -12.03 9.74
C LYS A 3 -10.08 -11.66 10.65
N GLU A 4 -8.87 -12.06 10.28
CA GLU A 4 -7.67 -11.53 10.92
C GLU A 4 -7.70 -10.01 10.79
N ARG A 5 -7.71 -9.34 11.93
CA ARG A 5 -7.82 -7.89 11.98
C ARG A 5 -6.44 -7.33 11.68
N PHE A 6 -6.27 -6.76 10.49
CA PHE A 6 -5.04 -6.11 10.08
C PHE A 6 -4.47 -5.20 11.18
N ASN A 7 -3.26 -5.50 11.65
CA ASN A 7 -2.64 -4.78 12.76
C ASN A 7 -1.89 -3.54 12.25
N ARG A 8 -2.63 -2.44 12.06
CA ARG A 8 -2.07 -1.14 11.65
C ARG A 8 -0.94 -0.66 12.56
N ARG A 9 -1.06 -0.84 13.88
CA ARG A 9 -0.02 -0.40 14.83
C ARG A 9 1.30 -1.12 14.57
N LYS A 10 1.25 -2.44 14.41
CA LYS A 10 2.42 -3.25 14.10
C LYS A 10 3.06 -2.87 12.77
N LEU A 11 2.25 -2.56 11.75
CA LEU A 11 2.77 -2.01 10.50
C LEU A 11 3.56 -0.71 10.75
N TYR A 12 2.98 0.27 11.43
CA TYR A 12 3.65 1.55 11.70
C TYR A 12 4.93 1.41 12.55
N GLU A 13 5.05 0.35 13.34
CA GLU A 13 6.28 0.06 14.10
C GLU A 13 7.41 -0.50 13.21
N VAL A 14 7.09 -1.18 12.09
CA VAL A 14 8.09 -1.79 11.18
C VAL A 14 8.45 -0.93 9.96
N LEU A 15 7.66 0.10 9.66
CA LEU A 15 7.95 1.04 8.59
C LEU A 15 9.05 2.04 9.01
N THR A 16 9.98 2.34 8.11
CA THR A 16 10.89 3.47 8.26
C THR A 16 10.12 4.79 8.14
N PRO A 17 10.68 5.95 8.55
CA PRO A 17 10.04 7.24 8.35
C PRO A 17 9.61 7.49 6.90
N GLU A 18 10.46 7.15 5.93
CA GLU A 18 10.21 7.32 4.49
C GLU A 18 9.07 6.41 4.01
N GLU A 19 9.05 5.16 4.47
CA GLU A 19 7.98 4.21 4.13
C GLU A 19 6.65 4.62 4.74
N LYS A 20 6.62 5.25 5.92
CA LYS A 20 5.40 5.83 6.49
C LYS A 20 4.86 6.94 5.60
N VAL A 21 5.74 7.84 5.14
CA VAL A 21 5.34 8.90 4.21
C VAL A 21 4.78 8.31 2.92
N LEU A 22 5.43 7.28 2.36
CA LEU A 22 4.92 6.59 1.18
C LEU A 22 3.56 5.91 1.44
N TYR A 23 3.41 5.24 2.58
CA TYR A 23 2.15 4.59 2.97
C TYR A 23 0.99 5.59 3.06
N GLU A 24 1.21 6.74 3.69
CA GLU A 24 0.21 7.82 3.77
C GLU A 24 -0.14 8.38 2.39
N LYS A 25 0.86 8.55 1.51
CA LYS A 25 0.62 8.99 0.13
C LYS A 25 -0.24 8.00 -0.64
N VAL A 26 0.04 6.70 -0.52
CA VAL A 26 -0.76 5.64 -1.14
C VAL A 26 -2.19 5.63 -0.60
N LEU A 27 -2.38 5.73 0.73
CA LEU A 27 -3.73 5.82 1.31
C LEU A 27 -4.52 7.05 0.82
N ASN A 28 -3.86 8.20 0.74
CA ASN A 28 -4.47 9.42 0.24
C ASN A 28 -4.84 9.31 -1.24
N ASP A 29 -4.06 8.61 -2.05
CA ASP A 29 -4.38 8.39 -3.46
C ASP A 29 -5.57 7.43 -3.62
N ILE A 30 -5.58 6.33 -2.85
CA ILE A 30 -6.71 5.39 -2.80
C ILE A 30 -8.01 6.10 -2.44
N ALA A 31 -7.98 6.97 -1.42
CA ALA A 31 -9.17 7.72 -0.99
C ALA A 31 -9.66 8.73 -2.04
N LYS A 32 -8.80 9.20 -2.95
CA LYS A 32 -9.18 10.10 -4.04
C LYS A 32 -9.68 9.37 -5.28
N ASN A 33 -9.20 8.13 -5.47
CA ASN A 33 -9.43 7.33 -6.67
C ASN A 33 -10.16 6.01 -6.32
N GLU A 34 -11.07 6.01 -5.35
CA GLU A 34 -11.67 4.78 -4.78
C GLU A 34 -12.27 3.86 -5.86
N GLU A 35 -12.94 4.41 -6.86
CA GLU A 35 -13.56 3.64 -7.95
C GLU A 35 -12.51 2.89 -8.78
N PHE A 36 -11.40 3.56 -9.15
CA PHE A 36 -10.29 2.95 -9.87
C PHE A 36 -9.75 1.74 -9.10
N TYR A 37 -9.39 1.92 -7.83
CA TYR A 37 -8.85 0.84 -7.01
C TYR A 37 -9.84 -0.31 -6.74
N ALA A 38 -11.15 -0.06 -6.82
CA ALA A 38 -12.17 -1.09 -6.66
C ALA A 38 -12.36 -1.95 -7.92
N THR A 39 -12.06 -1.42 -9.11
CA THR A 39 -12.30 -2.11 -10.39
C THR A 39 -11.03 -2.55 -11.12
N SER A 40 -9.89 -1.97 -10.78
CA SER A 40 -8.63 -2.22 -11.49
C SER A 40 -7.93 -3.50 -11.07
N THR A 41 -7.17 -4.03 -12.02
CA THR A 41 -6.24 -5.14 -11.83
C THR A 41 -5.01 -4.71 -11.03
N ALA A 42 -4.26 -5.69 -10.53
CA ALA A 42 -3.02 -5.43 -9.81
C ALA A 42 -1.96 -4.75 -10.71
N GLU A 43 -1.93 -5.12 -11.98
CA GLU A 43 -1.07 -4.53 -13.00
C GLU A 43 -1.40 -3.05 -13.22
N GLU A 44 -2.69 -2.71 -13.40
CA GLU A 44 -3.15 -1.32 -13.56
C GLU A 44 -2.88 -0.48 -12.31
N ILE A 45 -3.14 -1.03 -11.12
CA ILE A 45 -2.83 -0.34 -9.86
C ILE A 45 -1.32 -0.07 -9.74
N THR A 46 -0.49 -1.04 -10.11
CA THR A 46 0.97 -0.88 -10.06
C THR A 46 1.44 0.16 -11.07
N ALA A 47 0.89 0.16 -12.29
CA ALA A 47 1.18 1.16 -13.31
C ALA A 47 0.78 2.56 -12.84
N HIS A 48 -0.43 2.74 -12.34
CA HIS A 48 -0.90 4.01 -11.77
C HIS A 48 0.03 4.56 -10.69
N LEU A 49 0.40 3.71 -9.72
CA LEU A 49 1.27 4.12 -8.62
C LEU A 49 2.69 4.53 -9.07
N VAL A 50 3.23 3.90 -10.13
CA VAL A 50 4.58 4.20 -10.63
C VAL A 50 4.57 5.34 -11.63
N ASP A 51 3.68 5.26 -12.63
CA ASP A 51 3.69 6.12 -13.80
C ASP A 51 2.89 7.41 -13.57
N GLU A 52 1.76 7.35 -12.86
CA GLU A 52 0.92 8.52 -12.58
C GLU A 52 1.28 9.19 -11.25
N CYS A 53 1.43 8.40 -10.17
CA CYS A 53 1.81 8.96 -8.87
C CYS A 53 3.32 9.23 -8.74
N GLY A 54 4.14 8.71 -9.65
CA GLY A 54 5.59 8.92 -9.68
C GLY A 54 6.32 8.27 -8.50
N PHE A 55 5.75 7.23 -7.88
CA PHE A 55 6.39 6.55 -6.77
C PHE A 55 7.44 5.57 -7.27
N ASP A 56 8.52 5.43 -6.50
CA ASP A 56 9.56 4.45 -6.82
C ASP A 56 9.01 3.02 -6.72
N LYS A 57 9.20 2.25 -7.80
CA LYS A 57 8.69 0.90 -7.94
C LYS A 57 9.25 -0.05 -6.86
N GLU A 58 10.53 0.08 -6.53
CA GLU A 58 11.16 -0.77 -5.51
C GLU A 58 10.63 -0.42 -4.11
N ALA A 59 10.43 0.86 -3.82
CA ALA A 59 9.85 1.33 -2.57
C ALA A 59 8.41 0.84 -2.38
N ILE A 60 7.56 0.91 -3.41
CA ILE A 60 6.19 0.35 -3.37
C ILE A 60 6.24 -1.16 -3.12
N TYR A 61 7.09 -1.88 -3.86
CA TYR A 61 7.21 -3.32 -3.69
C TYR A 61 7.63 -3.69 -2.26
N LYS A 62 8.63 -3.00 -1.69
CA LYS A 62 9.06 -3.19 -0.31
C LYS A 62 7.94 -2.90 0.69
N LEU A 63 7.20 -1.80 0.49
CA LEU A 63 6.07 -1.43 1.33
C LEU A 63 4.99 -2.51 1.31
N PHE A 64 4.52 -2.93 0.12
CA PHE A 64 3.50 -3.97 -0.02
C PHE A 64 3.95 -5.31 0.55
N LYS A 65 5.21 -5.69 0.37
CA LYS A 65 5.77 -6.90 1.00
C LYS A 65 5.67 -6.87 2.52
N LYS A 66 5.92 -5.72 3.16
CA LYS A 66 5.74 -5.55 4.61
C LYS A 66 4.26 -5.61 5.01
N ILE A 67 3.37 -4.97 4.26
CA ILE A 67 1.92 -5.03 4.51
C ILE A 67 1.43 -6.47 4.46
N THR A 68 1.77 -7.21 3.40
CA THR A 68 1.37 -8.62 3.23
C THR A 68 1.89 -9.49 4.36
N ARG A 69 3.14 -9.27 4.82
CA ARG A 69 3.69 -9.99 5.96
C ARG A 69 2.89 -9.75 7.25
N ILE A 70 2.44 -8.51 7.48
CA ILE A 70 1.61 -8.19 8.66
C ILE A 70 0.17 -8.69 8.52
N TYR A 71 -0.35 -8.79 7.29
CA TYR A 71 -1.70 -9.28 7.03
C TYR A 71 -1.80 -10.82 7.11
N GLY A 72 -0.75 -11.53 6.71
CA GLY A 72 -0.69 -13.00 6.76
C GLY A 72 -0.20 -13.58 8.09
N GLU A 73 -0.11 -12.76 9.14
CA GLU A 73 0.21 -13.13 10.53
C GLU A 73 -1.04 -13.09 11.42
#